data_AF-A0A8C4UF48-F1
#
_entry.id   AF-A0A8C4UF48-F1
#
_cell.length_a   1.000
_cell.length_b   1.000
_cell.length_c   1.000
_cell.angle_alpha   90.00
_cell.angle_beta   90.00
_cell.angle_gamma   90.00
#
_symmetry.space_group_name_H-M   'P 1'
#
loop_
_entity.id
_entity.type
_entity.pdbx_description
1 polymer ?
#
loop_
_entity_poly.entity_id
_entity_poly.type
_entity_poly.pdbx_seq_one_letter_code
_entity_poly.pdbx_strand_id
1 'polypeptide(L)'
;MGVRYGGGRHSQRCWAGGAAGGPQGTGRPPAWPGGAAGGCGSPGPRGGRAELGGRSRGAERGAERGAVPATGPGKQLPASCAGGAAAMPAEPLICADTATRVSSVLNRDVKQFGKKHMFDASEETCWNSDQGTCQWVTLDFPRTVKVSQFHIQFQGGFSSRLCTLEGCRAGEELVKISDLYPKDTNAMQRFQVEETVLDKLKITFENSTDFFGRIVVYHLGVLGEKL
;
A
#
# COMPACT_ATOMS: atom_id res chain seq x y z
N MET A 1 -24.97 -54.51 -19.25
CA MET A 1 -25.79 -53.70 -20.17
C MET A 1 -27.24 -53.93 -19.76
N GLY A 2 -27.91 -52.87 -19.26
CA GLY A 2 -29.34 -52.83 -18.94
C GLY A 2 -29.79 -53.54 -17.67
N VAL A 3 -30.20 -52.78 -16.64
CA VAL A 3 -31.54 -52.82 -16.01
C VAL A 3 -31.75 -51.49 -15.26
N ARG A 4 -32.83 -50.76 -15.59
CA ARG A 4 -33.39 -49.68 -14.75
C ARG A 4 -34.31 -50.30 -13.71
N TYR A 5 -34.20 -49.89 -12.45
CA TYR A 5 -35.26 -50.01 -11.45
C TYR A 5 -35.70 -48.60 -11.03
N GLY A 6 -37.00 -48.34 -11.16
CA GLY A 6 -37.68 -47.24 -10.50
C GLY A 6 -38.36 -47.71 -9.22
N GLY A 7 -38.78 -46.77 -8.37
CA GLY A 7 -39.74 -47.03 -7.32
C GLY A 7 -39.54 -46.18 -6.06
N GLY A 8 -40.41 -45.19 -5.88
CA GLY A 8 -40.54 -44.45 -4.63
C GLY A 8 -41.76 -43.54 -4.68
N ARG A 9 -42.92 -44.07 -4.25
CA ARG A 9 -44.23 -43.41 -4.19
C ARG A 9 -44.51 -42.93 -2.76
N HIS A 10 -45.37 -41.91 -2.68
CA HIS A 10 -46.28 -41.54 -1.57
C HIS A 10 -45.68 -40.75 -0.39
N SER A 11 -46.31 -39.70 0.17
CA SER A 11 -47.69 -39.18 0.06
C SER A 11 -47.83 -37.77 0.68
N GLN A 12 -48.72 -36.94 0.10
CA GLN A 12 -49.81 -36.12 0.71
C GLN A 12 -49.54 -35.31 2.01
N ARG A 13 -49.94 -34.04 2.23
CA ARG A 13 -51.02 -33.09 1.81
C ARG A 13 -50.46 -31.65 2.02
N CYS A 14 -50.71 -30.62 1.21
CA CYS A 14 -51.94 -29.86 0.88
C CYS A 14 -52.55 -29.02 2.02
N TRP A 15 -52.44 -27.68 1.88
CA TRP A 15 -53.43 -26.57 1.97
C TRP A 15 -52.65 -25.27 2.29
N ALA A 16 -52.49 -24.26 1.41
CA ALA A 16 -53.46 -23.31 0.82
C ALA A 16 -54.29 -22.58 1.91
N GLY A 17 -54.37 -21.25 1.99
CA GLY A 17 -53.83 -20.16 1.20
C GLY A 17 -54.44 -18.81 1.62
N GLY A 18 -53.81 -17.72 1.16
CA GLY A 18 -54.44 -16.42 0.82
C GLY A 18 -54.61 -15.40 1.96
N ALA A 19 -54.74 -14.10 1.68
CA ALA A 19 -54.46 -13.28 0.51
C ALA A 19 -54.66 -11.80 0.93
N ALA A 20 -53.96 -10.90 0.22
CA ALA A 20 -54.32 -9.51 -0.11
C ALA A 20 -54.43 -8.41 0.98
N GLY A 21 -53.80 -7.27 0.68
CA GLY A 21 -54.13 -5.95 1.23
C GLY A 21 -52.98 -4.95 1.20
N GLY A 22 -52.81 -4.18 0.12
CA GLY A 22 -52.07 -2.89 0.14
C GLY A 22 -52.86 -1.81 0.92
N PRO A 23 -52.33 -0.57 1.14
CA PRO A 23 -51.78 0.27 0.08
C PRO A 23 -50.56 1.15 0.43
N GLN A 24 -49.95 1.66 -0.66
CA GLN A 24 -49.22 2.92 -0.88
C GLN A 24 -48.94 3.85 0.31
N GLY A 25 -47.65 4.12 0.55
CA GLY A 25 -47.15 5.21 1.39
C GLY A 25 -45.85 5.77 0.81
N THR A 26 -45.90 6.99 0.31
CA THR A 26 -44.81 7.74 -0.32
C THR A 26 -43.73 8.12 0.69
N GLY A 27 -42.55 7.48 0.60
CA GLY A 27 -41.36 7.86 1.35
C GLY A 27 -40.58 8.97 0.63
N ARG A 28 -40.71 10.21 1.09
CA ARG A 28 -39.81 11.33 0.75
C ARG A 28 -38.37 11.02 1.22
N PRO A 29 -37.33 11.36 0.45
CA PRO A 29 -35.97 11.42 0.97
C PRO A 29 -35.79 12.65 1.88
N PRO A 30 -34.90 12.59 2.89
CA PRO A 30 -34.57 13.76 3.69
C PRO A 30 -33.86 14.82 2.84
N ALA A 31 -34.36 16.04 2.96
CA ALA A 31 -33.79 17.24 2.36
C ALA A 31 -32.45 17.57 3.02
N TRP A 32 -31.41 17.72 2.21
CA TRP A 32 -30.19 18.41 2.60
C TRP A 32 -30.47 19.92 2.61
N PRO A 33 -30.15 20.67 3.68
CA PRO A 33 -30.20 22.11 3.63
C PRO A 33 -29.10 22.62 2.69
N GLY A 34 -29.52 23.27 1.60
CA GLY A 34 -28.66 24.13 0.81
C GLY A 34 -28.25 25.35 1.62
N GLY A 35 -26.99 25.77 1.47
CA GLY A 35 -26.46 26.93 2.16
C GLY A 35 -25.11 27.38 1.59
N ALA A 36 -25.19 28.44 0.78
CA ALA A 36 -24.16 29.42 0.47
C ALA A 36 -22.96 29.02 -0.41
N ALA A 37 -23.07 29.46 -1.66
CA ALA A 37 -21.94 29.93 -2.44
C ALA A 37 -21.19 31.06 -1.70
N GLY A 38 -19.89 30.90 -1.54
CA GLY A 38 -18.89 31.97 -1.41
C GLY A 38 -17.70 31.50 -2.26
N GLY A 39 -17.29 32.17 -3.33
CA GLY A 39 -16.95 33.59 -3.34
C GLY A 39 -15.49 33.81 -2.89
N CYS A 40 -14.56 32.92 -3.25
CA CYS A 40 -13.13 33.16 -3.04
C CYS A 40 -12.57 34.01 -4.20
N GLY A 41 -12.57 35.32 -3.97
CA GLY A 41 -11.86 36.28 -4.79
C GLY A 41 -10.35 36.10 -4.64
N SER A 42 -9.67 35.95 -5.76
CA SER A 42 -8.22 36.06 -5.89
C SER A 42 -7.79 37.53 -5.90
N PRO A 43 -6.81 37.96 -5.11
CA PRO A 43 -5.97 39.10 -5.44
C PRO A 43 -4.67 38.59 -6.05
N GLY A 44 -4.47 38.86 -7.34
CA GLY A 44 -3.16 38.73 -7.96
C GLY A 44 -2.24 39.91 -7.57
N PRO A 45 -0.91 39.73 -7.56
CA PRO A 45 0.01 40.84 -7.68
C PRO A 45 0.49 40.98 -9.13
N ARG A 46 0.32 42.18 -9.68
CA ARG A 46 1.03 42.68 -10.85
C ARG A 46 2.42 43.16 -10.44
N GLY A 47 3.41 42.87 -11.28
CA GLY A 47 4.44 43.84 -11.66
C GLY A 47 5.80 43.76 -10.96
N GLY A 48 6.87 43.80 -11.77
CA GLY A 48 8.26 43.96 -11.33
C GLY A 48 9.21 43.06 -12.13
N ARG A 49 9.40 43.31 -13.43
CA ARG A 49 10.52 44.08 -14.00
C ARG A 49 11.85 43.32 -13.99
N ALA A 50 12.30 43.01 -15.20
CA ALA A 50 13.62 42.49 -15.52
C ALA A 50 14.72 43.53 -15.21
N GLU A 51 15.88 43.06 -14.78
CA GLU A 51 17.14 43.74 -15.07
C GLU A 51 18.30 42.74 -15.22
N LEU A 52 19.17 43.10 -16.16
CA LEU A 52 20.32 42.39 -16.69
C LEU A 52 21.56 42.66 -15.85
N GLY A 53 22.57 41.80 -15.98
CA GLY A 53 23.97 42.24 -15.93
C GLY A 53 24.86 41.43 -14.99
N GLY A 54 25.98 40.93 -15.54
CA GLY A 54 27.10 40.44 -14.72
C GLY A 54 27.96 39.36 -15.38
N ARG A 55 28.62 39.67 -16.49
CA ARG A 55 29.81 38.94 -16.99
C ARG A 55 31.07 39.62 -16.48
N SER A 56 32.07 38.84 -16.03
CA SER A 56 33.54 38.95 -16.24
C SER A 56 34.29 38.34 -15.04
N ARG A 57 35.05 37.23 -15.15
CA ARG A 57 36.43 37.03 -15.69
C ARG A 57 37.51 37.96 -15.10
N GLY A 58 38.52 37.32 -14.50
CA GLY A 58 39.84 37.85 -14.09
C GLY A 58 40.32 37.06 -12.86
N ALA A 59 41.20 36.05 -12.94
CA ALA A 59 42.63 36.00 -13.29
C ALA A 59 43.58 36.36 -12.13
N GLU A 60 44.74 35.67 -12.15
CA GLU A 60 45.97 35.81 -11.32
C GLU A 60 46.07 34.87 -10.10
N ARG A 61 46.90 33.81 -10.16
CA ARG A 61 48.38 33.72 -10.13
C ARG A 61 48.99 34.14 -8.80
N GLY A 62 49.55 33.15 -8.10
CA GLY A 62 50.48 33.32 -7.00
C GLY A 62 51.18 31.98 -6.74
N ALA A 63 52.37 31.83 -7.30
CA ALA A 63 53.30 30.75 -6.99
C ALA A 63 54.19 31.21 -5.82
N GLU A 64 54.50 30.32 -4.87
CA GLU A 64 55.87 29.89 -4.55
C GLU A 64 55.97 29.18 -3.18
N ARG A 65 56.66 28.03 -3.23
CA ARG A 65 57.65 27.46 -2.30
C ARG A 65 57.29 27.27 -0.81
N GLY A 66 57.57 26.05 -0.34
CA GLY A 66 58.10 25.87 1.01
C GLY A 66 57.92 24.48 1.62
N ALA A 67 58.99 23.68 1.55
CA ALA A 67 59.47 22.72 2.57
C ALA A 67 58.60 21.52 3.02
N VAL A 68 59.14 20.32 2.79
CA VAL A 68 58.97 19.10 3.61
C VAL A 68 60.13 19.09 4.63
N PRO A 69 60.01 18.55 5.87
CA PRO A 69 60.14 17.09 6.06
C PRO A 69 59.42 16.45 7.27
N ALA A 70 59.34 15.12 7.21
CA ALA A 70 59.35 14.13 8.31
C ALA A 70 58.13 13.96 9.24
N THR A 71 57.32 12.94 8.95
CA THR A 71 56.42 12.29 9.93
C THR A 71 57.04 10.97 10.41
N GLY A 72 57.26 10.88 11.73
CA GLY A 72 57.63 9.64 12.43
C GLY A 72 56.41 8.74 12.73
N PRO A 73 56.63 7.49 13.16
CA PRO A 73 55.59 6.49 13.29
C PRO A 73 54.97 6.47 14.69
N GLY A 74 53.68 6.09 14.78
CA GLY A 74 53.09 5.53 15.99
C GLY A 74 51.92 6.31 16.57
N LYS A 75 50.71 5.76 16.39
CA LYS A 75 49.94 5.13 17.48
C LYS A 75 48.65 4.53 16.92
N GLN A 76 48.62 3.20 16.95
CA GLN A 76 47.44 2.37 16.75
C GLN A 76 46.42 2.71 17.82
N LEU A 77 45.24 3.19 17.43
CA LEU A 77 44.07 3.25 18.30
C LEU A 77 43.38 1.87 18.27
N PRO A 78 42.97 1.32 19.42
CA PRO A 78 42.31 0.02 19.44
C PRO A 78 40.93 0.13 18.80
N ALA A 79 40.68 -0.78 17.84
CA ALA A 79 39.35 -1.05 17.31
C ALA A 79 38.43 -1.45 18.46
N SER A 80 37.45 -0.59 18.74
CA SER A 80 36.31 -0.94 19.57
C SER A 80 35.51 -2.01 18.84
N CYS A 81 35.53 -3.22 19.38
CA CYS A 81 34.67 -4.33 19.00
C CYS A 81 33.24 -3.98 19.43
N ALA A 82 32.54 -3.14 18.66
CA ALA A 82 31.10 -3.06 18.76
C ALA A 82 30.55 -4.38 18.21
N GLY A 83 30.12 -5.25 19.11
CA GLY A 83 29.41 -6.48 18.77
C GLY A 83 28.22 -6.11 17.89
N GLY A 84 28.37 -6.38 16.59
CA GLY A 84 27.23 -6.42 15.70
C GLY A 84 26.35 -7.55 16.20
N ALA A 85 25.22 -7.20 16.82
CA ALA A 85 24.10 -8.11 16.87
C ALA A 85 23.85 -8.53 15.43
N ALA A 86 24.15 -9.79 15.11
CA ALA A 86 23.89 -10.33 13.80
C ALA A 86 22.39 -10.13 13.56
N ALA A 87 22.04 -9.21 12.67
CA ALA A 87 20.66 -9.01 12.26
C ALA A 87 20.18 -10.35 11.71
N MET A 88 19.32 -11.03 12.47
CA MET A 88 18.68 -12.26 12.01
C MET A 88 18.04 -11.96 10.65
N PRO A 89 18.21 -12.83 9.64
CA PRO A 89 17.65 -12.56 8.33
C PRO A 89 16.13 -12.49 8.45
N ALA A 90 15.57 -11.34 8.08
CA ALA A 90 14.12 -11.14 8.06
C ALA A 90 13.49 -12.16 7.10
N GLU A 91 12.57 -12.99 7.61
CA GLU A 91 11.88 -14.00 6.82
C GLU A 91 10.54 -13.49 6.28
N PRO A 92 10.00 -14.06 5.18
CA PRO A 92 8.66 -13.74 4.72
C PRO A 92 7.59 -14.10 5.76
N LEU A 93 6.74 -13.13 6.11
CA LEU A 93 5.68 -13.27 7.11
C LEU A 93 4.35 -13.74 6.52
N ILE A 94 4.12 -13.46 5.23
CA ILE A 94 2.92 -13.91 4.52
C ILE A 94 3.04 -15.39 4.18
N CYS A 95 2.02 -16.18 4.53
CA CYS A 95 1.91 -17.59 4.22
C CYS A 95 0.51 -17.94 3.69
N ALA A 96 0.30 -19.22 3.37
CA ALA A 96 -0.98 -19.72 2.85
C ALA A 96 -2.16 -19.47 3.81
N ASP A 97 -1.90 -19.40 5.12
CA ASP A 97 -2.92 -19.17 6.15
C ASP A 97 -3.17 -17.68 6.44
N THR A 98 -2.39 -16.77 5.84
CA THR A 98 -2.59 -15.32 6.00
C THR A 98 -3.88 -14.88 5.31
N ALA A 99 -4.89 -14.49 6.09
CA ALA A 99 -6.16 -14.08 5.52
C ALA A 99 -6.03 -12.69 4.89
N THR A 100 -6.08 -12.63 3.57
CA THR A 100 -5.96 -11.38 2.82
C THR A 100 -7.33 -10.84 2.43
N ARG A 101 -7.54 -9.54 2.57
CA ARG A 101 -8.69 -8.81 1.97
C ARG A 101 -8.18 -7.60 1.20
N VAL A 102 -8.98 -7.17 0.22
CA VAL A 102 -8.68 -6.02 -0.62
C VAL A 102 -9.93 -5.17 -0.75
N SER A 103 -9.75 -3.87 -1.00
CA SER A 103 -10.83 -2.91 -1.18
C SER A 103 -11.77 -3.28 -2.32
N SER A 104 -11.21 -3.67 -3.47
CA SER A 104 -11.94 -3.95 -4.70
C SER A 104 -11.12 -4.84 -5.64
N VAL A 105 -11.79 -5.35 -6.68
CA VAL A 105 -11.15 -6.08 -7.79
C VAL A 105 -11.79 -5.59 -9.08
N LEU A 106 -10.97 -5.23 -10.06
CA LEU A 106 -11.41 -4.72 -11.36
C LEU A 106 -12.47 -5.66 -11.97
N ASN A 107 -13.62 -5.09 -12.34
CA ASN A 107 -14.76 -5.81 -12.92
C ASN A 107 -15.26 -7.01 -12.09
N ARG A 108 -14.88 -7.10 -10.80
CA ARG A 108 -15.09 -8.27 -9.95
C ARG A 108 -14.48 -9.56 -10.50
N ASP A 109 -13.53 -9.47 -11.42
CA ASP A 109 -12.84 -10.63 -11.99
C ASP A 109 -11.73 -11.12 -11.05
N VAL A 110 -12.15 -11.88 -10.05
CA VAL A 110 -11.24 -12.48 -9.06
C VAL A 110 -10.31 -13.53 -9.69
N LYS A 111 -10.64 -14.07 -10.87
CA LYS A 111 -9.81 -15.09 -11.52
C LYS A 111 -8.57 -14.48 -12.17
N GLN A 112 -8.71 -13.30 -12.78
CA GLN A 112 -7.62 -12.62 -13.47
C GLN A 112 -6.91 -11.57 -12.61
N PHE A 113 -7.67 -10.86 -11.76
CA PHE A 113 -7.18 -9.69 -11.02
C PHE A 113 -7.26 -9.86 -9.51
N GLY A 114 -7.40 -11.09 -9.03
CA GLY A 114 -7.59 -11.39 -7.62
C GLY A 114 -6.34 -11.18 -6.76
N LYS A 115 -6.54 -10.85 -5.49
CA LYS A 115 -5.50 -10.64 -4.47
C LYS A 115 -4.44 -11.74 -4.34
N LYS A 116 -4.78 -12.99 -4.70
CA LYS A 116 -3.84 -14.12 -4.67
C LYS A 116 -2.61 -13.87 -5.55
N HIS A 117 -2.78 -13.08 -6.61
CA HIS A 117 -1.74 -12.80 -7.58
C HIS A 117 -0.63 -11.89 -7.04
N MET A 118 -0.85 -11.21 -5.90
CA MET A 118 0.24 -10.48 -5.24
C MET A 118 1.29 -11.41 -4.61
N PHE A 119 0.99 -12.72 -4.47
CA PHE A 119 1.78 -13.67 -3.69
C PHE A 119 2.21 -14.91 -4.48
N ASP A 120 1.84 -15.03 -5.76
CA ASP A 120 2.13 -16.22 -6.57
C ASP A 120 3.50 -16.17 -7.28
N ALA A 121 4.27 -15.11 -7.05
CA ALA A 121 5.59 -14.85 -7.64
C ALA A 121 5.61 -14.82 -9.18
N SER A 122 4.45 -14.67 -9.81
CA SER A 122 4.32 -14.53 -11.26
C SER A 122 4.49 -13.06 -11.65
N GLU A 123 5.24 -12.83 -12.73
CA GLU A 123 5.41 -11.49 -13.31
C GLU A 123 4.25 -11.12 -14.26
N GLU A 124 3.36 -12.07 -14.57
CA GLU A 124 2.29 -11.89 -15.54
C GLU A 124 0.92 -11.65 -14.90
N THR A 125 0.78 -11.97 -13.61
CA THR A 125 -0.49 -11.87 -12.88
C THR A 125 -0.42 -10.81 -11.80
N CYS A 126 -1.53 -10.13 -11.56
CA CYS A 126 -1.58 -9.02 -10.61
C CYS A 126 -2.90 -8.97 -9.85
N TRP A 127 -2.88 -8.27 -8.72
CA TRP A 127 -4.10 -7.66 -8.22
C TRP A 127 -4.31 -6.33 -8.92
N ASN A 128 -5.53 -6.10 -9.42
CA ASN A 128 -5.94 -4.84 -10.03
C ASN A 128 -7.21 -4.37 -9.31
N SER A 129 -7.14 -3.20 -8.68
CA SER A 129 -8.29 -2.61 -8.02
C SER A 129 -9.29 -2.04 -9.05
N ASP A 130 -10.54 -1.89 -8.64
CA ASP A 130 -11.47 -1.01 -9.37
C ASP A 130 -11.12 0.46 -9.11
N GLN A 131 -11.77 1.37 -9.83
CA GLN A 131 -11.64 2.82 -9.63
C GLN A 131 -12.03 3.25 -8.22
N GLY A 132 -11.38 4.28 -7.70
CA GLY A 132 -11.68 4.83 -6.38
C GLY A 132 -10.56 5.70 -5.82
N THR A 133 -10.90 6.61 -4.91
CA THR A 133 -9.95 7.59 -4.36
C THR A 133 -8.92 6.99 -3.40
N CYS A 134 -9.22 5.82 -2.84
CA CYS A 134 -8.37 5.12 -1.88
C CYS A 134 -8.60 3.61 -2.01
N GLN A 135 -7.52 2.85 -2.14
CA GLN A 135 -7.55 1.39 -2.20
C GLN A 135 -6.78 0.82 -1.02
N TRP A 136 -7.04 -0.42 -0.64
CA TRP A 136 -6.35 -1.00 0.51
C TRP A 136 -6.22 -2.51 0.42
N VAL A 137 -5.22 -3.03 1.11
CA VAL A 137 -4.99 -4.45 1.36
C VAL A 137 -4.90 -4.65 2.87
N THR A 138 -5.57 -5.67 3.41
CA THR A 138 -5.38 -6.10 4.81
C THR A 138 -4.86 -7.52 4.84
N LEU A 139 -3.90 -7.77 5.72
CA LEU A 139 -3.30 -9.06 6.02
C LEU A 139 -3.60 -9.39 7.47
N ASP A 140 -4.27 -10.51 7.71
CA ASP A 140 -4.50 -11.09 9.03
C ASP A 140 -3.55 -12.28 9.18
N PHE A 141 -2.56 -12.15 10.06
CA PHE A 141 -1.55 -13.18 10.23
C PHE A 141 -2.08 -14.29 11.15
N PRO A 142 -1.75 -15.57 10.87
CA PRO A 142 -2.23 -16.69 11.69
C PRO A 142 -1.63 -16.71 13.10
N ARG A 143 -0.55 -15.93 13.32
CA ARG A 143 0.09 -15.70 14.62
C ARG A 143 0.68 -14.30 14.64
N THR A 144 1.02 -13.84 15.84
CA THR A 144 1.68 -12.56 16.03
C THR A 144 3.03 -12.52 15.32
N VAL A 145 3.29 -11.43 14.61
CA VAL A 145 4.54 -11.21 13.88
C VAL A 145 5.15 -9.87 14.25
N LYS A 146 6.47 -9.76 14.12
CA LYS A 146 7.20 -8.49 14.15
C LYS A 146 7.59 -8.11 12.72
N VAL A 147 6.94 -7.11 12.16
CA VAL A 147 7.23 -6.61 10.81
C VAL A 147 8.43 -5.67 10.83
N SER A 148 9.36 -5.82 9.89
CA SER A 148 10.53 -4.94 9.74
C SER A 148 10.76 -4.45 8.31
N GLN A 149 10.20 -5.12 7.30
CA GLN A 149 10.34 -4.70 5.90
C GLN A 149 9.03 -4.86 5.12
N PHE A 150 8.79 -3.92 4.22
CA PHE A 150 7.68 -3.93 3.28
C PHE A 150 8.20 -3.89 1.84
N HIS A 151 7.78 -4.86 1.03
CA HIS A 151 8.14 -4.99 -0.38
C HIS A 151 6.90 -4.83 -1.25
N ILE A 152 7.01 -4.05 -2.31
CA ILE A 152 5.90 -3.87 -3.25
C ILE A 152 6.42 -3.64 -4.67
N GLN A 153 5.71 -4.22 -5.63
CA GLN A 153 5.95 -4.01 -7.06
C GLN A 153 4.64 -3.62 -7.74
N PHE A 154 4.58 -2.37 -8.18
CA PHE A 154 3.44 -1.82 -8.90
C PHE A 154 3.56 -2.04 -10.41
N GLN A 155 2.48 -1.79 -11.13
CA GLN A 155 2.57 -1.40 -12.53
C GLN A 155 2.84 0.10 -12.66
N GLY A 156 3.79 0.49 -13.51
CA GLY A 156 3.98 1.90 -13.84
C GLY A 156 2.69 2.54 -14.39
N GLY A 157 2.36 3.73 -13.90
CA GLY A 157 1.11 4.45 -14.19
C GLY A 157 -0.07 4.07 -13.29
N PHE A 158 0.08 3.07 -12.40
CA PHE A 158 -0.97 2.59 -11.48
C PHE A 158 -0.42 2.42 -10.05
N SER A 159 0.59 3.23 -9.71
CA SER A 159 1.28 3.16 -8.43
C SER A 159 0.64 4.10 -7.41
N SER A 160 0.76 3.77 -6.14
CA SER A 160 0.39 4.69 -5.06
C SER A 160 1.50 5.71 -4.83
N ARG A 161 1.18 7.00 -4.65
CA ARG A 161 2.18 8.02 -4.25
C ARG A 161 2.41 8.05 -2.74
N LEU A 162 1.43 7.61 -1.96
CA LEU A 162 1.52 7.44 -0.52
C LEU A 162 0.96 6.06 -0.16
N CYS A 163 1.72 5.27 0.59
CA CYS A 163 1.22 4.07 1.25
C CYS A 163 1.28 4.27 2.76
N THR A 164 0.14 4.23 3.44
CA THR A 164 0.10 4.26 4.90
C THR A 164 -0.04 2.84 5.43
N LEU A 165 0.92 2.44 6.27
CA LEU A 165 0.90 1.18 7.00
C LEU A 165 0.27 1.40 8.37
N GLU A 166 -0.74 0.61 8.69
CA GLU A 166 -1.42 0.60 9.98
C GLU A 166 -1.46 -0.83 10.51
N GLY A 167 -1.26 -1.05 11.80
CA GLY A 167 -1.32 -2.38 12.39
C GLY A 167 -1.98 -2.39 13.76
N CYS A 168 -2.41 -3.58 14.18
CA CYS A 168 -2.96 -3.78 15.51
C CYS A 168 -2.73 -5.21 16.00
N ARG A 169 -2.83 -5.40 17.31
CA ARG A 169 -3.01 -6.73 17.91
C ARG A 169 -4.48 -7.13 17.93
N ALA A 170 -4.73 -8.41 18.18
CA ALA A 170 -6.06 -8.97 18.26
C ALA A 170 -6.92 -8.22 19.29
N GLY A 171 -7.99 -7.58 18.82
CA GLY A 171 -8.92 -6.81 19.64
C GLY A 171 -8.57 -5.33 19.84
N GLU A 172 -7.45 -4.86 19.26
CA GLU A 172 -7.04 -3.46 19.30
C GLU A 172 -7.43 -2.69 18.02
N GLU A 173 -7.44 -1.37 18.11
CA GLU A 173 -7.63 -0.48 16.95
C GLU A 173 -6.37 -0.41 16.09
N LEU A 174 -6.55 -0.16 14.79
CA LEU A 174 -5.44 0.05 13.86
C LEU A 174 -4.70 1.34 14.22
N VAL A 175 -3.41 1.22 14.47
CA VAL A 175 -2.51 2.34 14.73
C VAL A 175 -1.54 2.49 13.56
N LYS A 176 -1.29 3.73 13.16
CA LYS A 176 -0.34 4.06 12.10
C LYS A 176 1.08 3.67 12.50
N ILE A 177 1.75 2.93 11.62
CA ILE A 177 3.13 2.47 11.74
C ILE A 177 4.06 3.39 10.95
N SER A 178 3.76 3.61 9.66
CA SER A 178 4.65 4.35 8.77
C SER A 178 3.94 4.87 7.53
N ASP A 179 4.48 5.92 6.94
CA ASP A 179 4.15 6.39 5.60
C ASP A 179 5.31 6.08 4.65
N LEU A 180 4.97 5.46 3.52
CA LEU A 180 5.92 5.11 2.47
C LEU A 180 5.56 5.88 1.20
N TYR A 181 6.58 6.25 0.42
CA TYR A 181 6.43 7.02 -0.81
C TYR A 181 7.03 6.25 -2.00
N PRO A 182 6.31 5.27 -2.56
CA PRO A 182 6.80 4.53 -3.71
C PRO A 182 6.95 5.42 -4.94
N LYS A 183 7.92 5.05 -5.78
CA LYS A 183 8.11 5.61 -7.11
C LYS A 183 7.15 4.94 -8.09
N ASP A 184 6.69 5.69 -9.07
CA ASP A 184 5.87 5.17 -10.16
C ASP A 184 6.71 4.39 -11.17
N THR A 185 7.00 3.14 -10.83
CA THR A 185 7.87 2.25 -11.61
C THR A 185 7.39 0.82 -11.48
N ASN A 186 7.74 -0.02 -12.45
CA ASN A 186 7.49 -1.44 -12.40
C ASN A 186 8.58 -2.24 -11.66
N ALA A 187 9.50 -1.61 -10.95
CA ALA A 187 10.58 -2.29 -10.24
C ALA A 187 10.13 -2.70 -8.82
N MET A 188 10.71 -3.78 -8.28
CA MET A 188 10.53 -4.18 -6.89
C MET A 188 11.10 -3.11 -5.96
N GLN A 189 10.24 -2.51 -5.13
CA GLN A 189 10.62 -1.51 -4.14
C GLN A 189 10.60 -2.12 -2.75
N ARG A 190 11.62 -1.79 -1.94
CA ARG A 190 11.83 -2.35 -0.61
C ARG A 190 11.98 -1.21 0.39
N PHE A 191 11.18 -1.25 1.44
CA PHE A 191 11.15 -0.24 2.49
C PHE A 191 11.50 -0.91 3.82
N GLN A 192 12.45 -0.33 4.54
CA GLN A 192 12.62 -0.64 5.97
C GLN A 192 11.54 0.12 6.73
N VAL A 193 10.91 -0.55 7.69
CA VAL A 193 9.88 0.04 8.54
C VAL A 193 10.27 -0.14 10.00
N GLU A 194 9.67 0.66 10.88
CA GLU A 194 9.84 0.50 12.32
C GLU A 194 9.36 -0.89 12.75
N GLU A 195 10.21 -1.58 13.52
CA GLU A 195 9.90 -2.94 13.98
C GLU A 195 8.64 -2.94 14.85
N THR A 196 7.55 -3.46 14.30
CA THR A 196 6.24 -3.39 14.94
C THR A 196 5.65 -4.79 15.11
N VAL A 197 5.24 -5.10 16.34
CA VAL A 197 4.58 -6.36 16.69
C VAL A 197 3.07 -6.23 16.48
N LEU A 198 2.50 -7.05 15.60
CA LEU A 198 1.10 -6.98 15.20
C LEU A 198 0.54 -8.36 14.83
N ASP A 199 -0.77 -8.47 14.83
CA ASP A 199 -1.53 -9.62 14.30
C ASP A 199 -2.17 -9.28 12.96
N LYS A 200 -2.46 -7.99 12.73
CA LYS A 200 -3.08 -7.50 11.51
C LYS A 200 -2.33 -6.29 10.96
N LEU A 201 -2.12 -6.29 9.65
CA LEU A 201 -1.53 -5.18 8.91
C LEU A 201 -2.50 -4.70 7.84
N LYS A 202 -2.74 -3.39 7.78
CA LYS A 202 -3.47 -2.71 6.72
C LYS A 202 -2.51 -1.80 5.97
N ILE A 203 -2.57 -1.90 4.64
CA ILE A 203 -1.84 -1.04 3.71
C ILE A 203 -2.90 -0.24 2.97
N THR A 204 -2.85 1.08 3.14
CA THR A 204 -3.75 2.01 2.47
C THR A 204 -2.98 2.71 1.36
N PHE A 205 -3.49 2.63 0.14
CA PHE A 205 -2.94 3.26 -1.07
C PHE A 205 -3.69 4.55 -1.37
N GLU A 206 -2.98 5.67 -1.27
CA GLU A 206 -3.51 7.00 -1.48
C GLU A 206 -2.78 7.72 -2.62
N ASN A 207 -3.49 8.67 -3.25
CA ASN A 207 -2.95 9.49 -4.33
C ASN A 207 -2.36 8.65 -5.47
N SER A 208 -3.15 7.73 -6.04
CA SER A 208 -2.71 6.93 -7.19
C SER A 208 -2.20 7.80 -8.35
N THR A 209 -1.25 7.27 -9.12
CA THR A 209 -0.79 7.88 -10.37
C THR A 209 -1.76 7.67 -11.52
N ASP A 210 -2.67 6.70 -11.43
CA ASP A 210 -3.78 6.53 -12.39
C ASP A 210 -4.88 7.58 -12.16
N PHE A 211 -5.40 8.15 -13.24
CA PHE A 211 -6.44 9.18 -13.17
C PHE A 211 -7.75 8.72 -12.52
N PHE A 212 -8.06 7.42 -12.57
CA PHE A 212 -9.26 6.85 -11.95
C PHE A 212 -9.01 6.30 -10.54
N GLY A 213 -7.78 6.44 -10.03
CA GLY A 213 -7.44 5.98 -8.70
C GLY A 213 -7.21 4.46 -8.60
N ARG A 214 -7.05 3.76 -9.72
CA ARG A 214 -6.77 2.31 -9.70
C ARG A 214 -5.36 2.05 -9.22
N ILE A 215 -5.17 0.88 -8.61
CA ILE A 215 -3.89 0.38 -8.13
C ILE A 215 -3.67 -1.01 -8.73
N VAL A 216 -2.47 -1.24 -9.28
CA VAL A 216 -2.07 -2.55 -9.83
C VAL A 216 -0.80 -3.01 -9.12
N VAL A 217 -0.87 -4.17 -8.48
CA VAL A 217 0.24 -4.76 -7.71
C VAL A 217 0.53 -6.16 -8.23
N TYR A 218 1.77 -6.37 -8.70
CA TYR A 218 2.28 -7.69 -9.09
C TYR A 218 2.81 -8.46 -7.90
N HIS A 219 3.49 -7.79 -6.97
CA HIS A 219 4.06 -8.44 -5.81
C HIS A 219 3.89 -7.61 -4.56
N LEU A 220 3.47 -8.26 -3.46
CA LEU A 220 3.42 -7.68 -2.13
C LEU A 220 4.08 -8.65 -1.16
N GLY A 221 5.12 -8.17 -0.48
CA GLY A 221 5.86 -8.92 0.52
C GLY A 221 5.95 -8.16 1.83
N VAL A 222 5.87 -8.88 2.94
CA VAL A 222 6.14 -8.36 4.28
C VAL A 222 7.13 -9.30 4.94
N LEU A 223 8.25 -8.77 5.41
CA LEU A 223 9.32 -9.55 6.05
C LEU A 223 9.51 -9.10 7.49
N GLY A 224 10.05 -10.01 8.30
CA GLY A 224 10.38 -9.77 9.69
C GLY A 224 10.60 -11.06 10.46
N GLU A 225 10.07 -11.12 11.67
CA GLU A 225 10.18 -12.27 12.58
C GLU A 225 8.79 -12.76 12.97
N LYS A 226 8.58 -14.07 12.93
CA LYS A 226 7.33 -14.66 13.41
C LYS A 226 7.50 -15.07 14.88
N LEU A 227 6.60 -14.60 15.75
CA LEU A 227 6.64 -14.87 17.18
C LEU A 227 5.92 -16.18 17.56
#